data_AF-A0A533RCU3-F1
#
_entry.id   AF-A0A533RCU3-F1
#
_cell.length_a   1.000
_cell.length_b   1.000
_cell.length_c   1.000
_cell.angle_alpha   90.00
_cell.angle_beta   90.00
_cell.angle_gamma   90.00
#
_symmetry.space_group_name_H-M   'P 1'
#
loop_
_entity.id
_entity.type
_entity.pdbx_description
1 polymer ?
#
loop_
_entity_poly.entity_id
_entity_poly.type
_entity_poly.pdbx_seq_one_letter_code
_entity_poly.pdbx_strand_id
1 'polypeptide(L)'
;MTISDRYREITREVRAFVTGLGEGEEGAENRRFREAGKALATLDELREAVGDIPRIKLESSLTPVLLKAHQKLDQARLLFEEAGEEDRAAKAWELEQKIYRLLNDL
;
A
#
# COMPACT_ATOMS: atom_id res chain seq x y z
N MET A 1 -3.12 12.42 -14.85
CA MET A 1 -3.77 12.18 -13.55
C MET A 1 -3.17 13.11 -12.52
N THR A 2 -3.98 13.62 -11.58
CA THR A 2 -3.48 14.41 -10.44
C THR A 2 -2.83 13.51 -9.38
N ILE A 3 -2.08 14.10 -8.44
CA ILE A 3 -1.54 13.39 -7.27
C ILE A 3 -2.64 12.67 -6.49
N SER A 4 -3.77 13.35 -6.28
CA SER A 4 -4.93 12.79 -5.57
C SER A 4 -5.56 11.62 -6.32
N ASP A 5 -5.63 11.66 -7.65
CA ASP A 5 -6.12 10.53 -8.46
C ASP A 5 -5.18 9.33 -8.34
N ARG A 6 -3.86 9.57 -8.43
CA ARG A 6 -2.85 8.50 -8.33
C ARG A 6 -2.85 7.87 -6.95
N TYR A 7 -2.99 8.68 -5.91
CA TYR A 7 -3.14 8.18 -4.54
C TYR A 7 -4.34 7.25 -4.43
N ARG A 8 -5.52 7.68 -4.92
CA ARG A 8 -6.76 6.87 -4.88
C ARG A 8 -6.64 5.58 -5.69
N GLU A 9 -5.99 5.63 -6.85
CA GLU A 9 -5.72 4.45 -7.66
C GLU A 9 -4.83 3.44 -6.92
N ILE A 10 -3.72 3.91 -6.33
CA ILE A 10 -2.84 3.07 -5.52
C ILE A 10 -3.61 2.45 -4.35
N THR A 11 -4.40 3.23 -3.61
CA THR A 11 -5.22 2.69 -2.51
C THR A 11 -6.21 1.63 -3.01
N ARG A 12 -6.83 1.82 -4.18
CA ARG A 12 -7.72 0.82 -4.80
C ARG A 12 -6.99 -0.46 -5.17
N GLU A 13 -5.80 -0.36 -5.72
CA GLU A 13 -4.99 -1.52 -6.09
C GLU A 13 -4.48 -2.29 -4.87
N VAL A 14 -4.01 -1.59 -3.83
CA VAL A 14 -3.63 -2.20 -2.57
C VAL A 14 -4.84 -2.88 -1.92
N ARG A 15 -6.03 -2.27 -2.00
CA ARG A 15 -7.27 -2.91 -1.54
C ARG A 15 -7.57 -4.19 -2.30
N ALA A 16 -7.52 -4.15 -3.64
CA ALA A 16 -7.76 -5.32 -4.46
C ALA A 16 -6.77 -6.45 -4.17
N PHE A 17 -5.48 -6.10 -3.96
CA PHE A 17 -4.47 -7.04 -3.52
C PHE A 17 -4.86 -7.68 -2.19
N VAL A 18 -5.13 -6.88 -1.16
CA VAL A 18 -5.49 -7.38 0.19
C VAL A 18 -6.75 -8.24 0.16
N THR A 19 -7.80 -7.82 -0.53
CA THR A 19 -9.05 -8.61 -0.66
C THR A 19 -8.82 -9.92 -1.42
N GLY A 20 -7.89 -9.94 -2.38
CA GLY A 20 -7.51 -11.14 -3.13
C GLY A 20 -6.67 -12.16 -2.33
N LEU A 21 -6.20 -11.82 -1.13
CA LEU A 21 -5.42 -12.73 -0.28
C LEU A 21 -6.29 -13.81 0.37
N GLY A 22 -7.61 -13.61 0.45
CA GLY A 22 -8.57 -14.53 1.10
C GLY A 22 -8.58 -14.43 2.63
N GLU A 23 -9.49 -15.16 3.28
CA GLU A 23 -9.46 -15.39 4.73
C GLU A 23 -8.46 -16.53 5.01
N GLY A 24 -7.23 -16.20 5.38
CA GLY A 24 -6.21 -17.19 5.74
C GLY A 24 -6.39 -17.71 7.17
N GLU A 25 -6.15 -19.01 7.38
CA GLU A 25 -6.18 -19.66 8.70
C GLU A 25 -5.10 -19.10 9.65
N GLU A 26 -5.30 -19.29 10.96
CA GLU A 26 -4.42 -18.75 12.00
C GLU A 26 -3.00 -19.36 11.93
N GLY A 27 -2.00 -18.53 11.59
CA GLY A 27 -0.59 -18.94 11.50
C GLY A 27 0.34 -17.84 10.96
N ALA A 28 1.55 -18.20 10.53
CA ALA A 28 2.49 -17.27 9.87
C ALA A 28 1.89 -16.62 8.61
N GLU A 29 0.91 -17.27 7.98
CA GLU A 29 0.08 -16.73 6.89
C GLU A 29 -0.63 -15.45 7.31
N ASN A 30 -1.11 -15.40 8.55
CA ASN A 30 -1.80 -14.24 9.07
C ASN A 30 -0.84 -13.04 9.20
N ARG A 31 0.46 -13.24 9.41
CA ARG A 31 1.42 -12.13 9.53
C ARG A 31 1.60 -11.41 8.19
N ARG A 32 1.81 -12.15 7.09
CA ARG A 32 1.97 -11.57 5.74
C ARG A 32 0.71 -10.83 5.28
N PHE A 33 -0.46 -11.44 5.48
CA PHE A 33 -1.74 -10.80 5.17
C PHE A 33 -2.01 -9.58 6.05
N ARG A 34 -1.65 -9.63 7.34
CA ARG A 34 -1.81 -8.52 8.27
C ARG A 34 -0.92 -7.33 7.93
N GLU A 35 0.33 -7.53 7.49
CA GLU A 35 1.18 -6.40 7.07
C GLU A 35 0.65 -5.74 5.80
N ALA A 36 0.18 -6.51 4.81
CA ALA A 36 -0.50 -5.97 3.63
C ALA A 36 -1.79 -5.21 4.02
N GLY A 37 -2.58 -5.75 4.94
CA GLY A 37 -3.78 -5.09 5.48
C GLY A 37 -3.47 -3.78 6.22
N LYS A 38 -2.36 -3.71 6.96
CA LYS A 38 -1.90 -2.46 7.60
C LYS A 38 -1.49 -1.41 6.57
N ALA A 39 -0.88 -1.81 5.45
CA ALA A 39 -0.58 -0.89 4.36
C ALA A 39 -1.87 -0.27 3.79
N LEU A 40 -2.88 -1.11 3.53
CA LEU A 40 -4.20 -0.64 3.11
C LEU A 40 -4.81 0.32 4.12
N ALA A 41 -4.88 -0.06 5.40
CA ALA A 41 -5.46 0.77 6.45
C ALA A 41 -4.81 2.15 6.50
N THR A 42 -3.47 2.19 6.40
CA THR A 42 -2.70 3.44 6.35
C THR A 42 -3.09 4.31 5.15
N LEU A 43 -3.22 3.72 3.95
CA LEU A 43 -3.62 4.44 2.74
C LEU A 43 -5.11 4.86 2.74
N ASP A 44 -5.95 4.16 3.49
CA ASP A 44 -7.37 4.46 3.56
C ASP A 44 -7.65 5.70 4.43
N GLU A 45 -6.77 6.01 5.38
CA GLU A 45 -6.85 7.19 6.26
C GLU A 45 -7.04 8.50 5.50
N LEU A 46 -6.40 8.65 4.32
CA LEU A 46 -6.49 9.86 3.50
C LEU A 46 -7.23 9.67 2.17
N ARG A 47 -7.74 8.47 1.86
CA ARG A 47 -8.33 8.16 0.53
C ARG A 47 -9.44 9.12 0.13
N GLU A 48 -10.32 9.47 1.06
CA GLU A 48 -11.46 10.36 0.79
C GLU A 48 -11.00 11.82 0.76
N ALA A 49 -10.26 12.24 1.80
CA ALA A 49 -9.83 13.62 2.01
C ALA A 49 -8.70 14.10 1.08
N VAL A 50 -7.96 13.22 0.39
CA VAL A 50 -6.82 13.62 -0.47
C VAL A 50 -7.19 14.58 -1.61
N GLY A 51 -8.45 14.60 -2.03
CA GLY A 51 -8.95 15.57 -3.00
C GLY A 51 -9.10 16.99 -2.45
N ASP A 52 -9.25 17.10 -1.12
CA ASP A 52 -9.50 18.35 -0.42
C ASP A 52 -8.22 18.96 0.19
N ILE A 53 -7.12 18.20 0.20
CA ILE A 53 -5.82 18.67 0.70
C ILE A 53 -5.31 19.80 -0.22
N PRO A 54 -5.04 21.01 0.31
CA PRO A 54 -4.45 22.08 -0.47
C PRO A 54 -3.12 21.64 -1.09
N ARG A 55 -2.87 22.01 -2.35
CA ARG A 55 -1.68 21.55 -3.10
C ARG A 55 -0.35 21.78 -2.36
N ILE A 56 -0.22 22.91 -1.67
CA ILE A 56 0.97 23.25 -0.85
C ILE A 56 1.19 22.34 0.36
N LYS A 57 0.17 21.58 0.77
CA LYS A 57 0.22 20.63 1.88
C LYS A 57 0.24 19.17 1.43
N LEU A 58 0.15 18.88 0.13
CA LEU A 58 0.08 17.51 -0.36
C LEU A 58 1.32 16.71 0.03
N GLU A 59 2.52 17.25 -0.23
CA GLU A 59 3.77 16.59 0.13
C GLU A 59 3.84 16.28 1.63
N SER A 60 3.67 17.28 2.49
CA SER A 60 3.77 17.11 3.94
C SER A 60 2.67 16.20 4.53
N SER A 61 1.51 16.12 3.89
CA SER A 61 0.40 15.26 4.34
C SER A 61 0.54 13.82 3.84
N LEU A 62 0.96 13.62 2.58
CA LEU A 62 0.99 12.32 1.94
C LEU A 62 2.29 11.56 2.18
N THR A 63 3.44 12.23 2.24
CA THR A 63 4.75 11.60 2.47
C THR A 63 4.77 10.64 3.67
N PRO A 64 4.33 11.02 4.90
CA PRO A 64 4.37 10.09 6.03
C PRO A 64 3.47 8.87 5.84
N VAL A 65 2.31 9.06 5.19
CA VAL A 65 1.35 7.98 4.93
C VAL A 65 1.89 7.02 3.87
N LEU A 66 2.45 7.56 2.78
CA LEU A 66 3.05 6.77 1.70
C LEU A 66 4.28 6.00 2.17
N LEU A 67 5.19 6.61 2.93
CA LEU A 67 6.36 5.92 3.48
C LEU A 67 5.97 4.76 4.41
N LYS A 68 4.98 4.99 5.28
CA LYS A 68 4.48 3.95 6.18
C LYS A 68 3.81 2.80 5.42
N ALA A 69 3.00 3.11 4.40
CA ALA A 69 2.39 2.10 3.54
C ALA A 69 3.44 1.30 2.76
N HIS A 70 4.46 1.97 2.21
CA HIS A 70 5.58 1.34 1.52
C HIS A 70 6.31 0.35 2.42
N GLN A 71 6.68 0.77 3.64
CA GLN A 71 7.37 -0.11 4.60
C GLN A 71 6.53 -1.34 4.95
N LYS A 72 5.20 -1.20 5.01
CA LYS A 72 4.28 -2.29 5.33
C LYS A 72 4.13 -3.28 4.17
N LEU A 73 4.12 -2.80 2.94
CA LEU A 73 4.17 -3.66 1.76
C LEU A 73 5.50 -4.40 1.66
N ASP A 74 6.63 -3.74 1.92
CA ASP A 74 7.95 -4.39 1.87
C ASP A 74 8.06 -5.52 2.90
N GLN A 75 7.55 -5.28 4.11
CA GLN A 75 7.42 -6.34 5.12
C GLN A 75 6.53 -7.50 4.65
N ALA A 76 5.41 -7.21 3.98
CA ALA A 76 4.54 -8.25 3.45
C ALA A 76 5.22 -9.02 2.30
N ARG A 77 5.92 -8.33 1.39
CA ARG A 77 6.68 -8.89 0.27
C ARG A 77 7.70 -9.92 0.77
N LEU A 78 8.55 -9.54 1.73
CA LEU A 78 9.54 -10.46 2.29
C LEU A 78 8.88 -11.72 2.88
N LEU A 79 7.76 -11.57 3.59
CA LEU A 79 7.04 -12.71 4.15
C LEU A 79 6.34 -13.58 3.08
N PHE A 80 5.96 -13.01 1.93
CA PHE A 80 5.47 -13.77 0.78
C PHE A 80 6.59 -14.54 0.11
N GLU A 81 7.78 -13.95 -0.04
CA GLU A 81 8.98 -14.61 -0.57
C GLU A 81 9.39 -15.79 0.32
N GLU A 82 9.43 -15.58 1.64
CA GLU A 82 9.72 -16.65 2.61
C GLU A 82 8.71 -17.81 2.55
N ALA A 83 7.46 -17.52 2.18
CA ALA A 83 6.40 -18.53 2.00
C ALA A 83 6.41 -19.20 0.62
N GLY A 84 7.30 -18.80 -0.30
CA GLY A 84 7.33 -19.29 -1.68
C GLY A 84 6.17 -18.77 -2.55
N GLU A 85 5.47 -17.72 -2.10
CA GLU A 85 4.35 -17.11 -2.82
C GLU A 85 4.84 -16.01 -3.78
N GLU A 86 5.67 -16.40 -4.76
CA GLU A 86 6.38 -15.46 -5.65
C GLU A 86 5.45 -14.49 -6.39
N ASP A 87 4.29 -14.96 -6.87
CA ASP A 87 3.30 -14.10 -7.54
C ASP A 87 2.78 -12.97 -6.62
N ARG A 88 2.59 -13.27 -5.34
CA ARG A 88 2.11 -12.30 -4.35
C ARG A 88 3.22 -11.35 -3.92
N ALA A 89 4.45 -11.84 -3.81
CA ALA A 89 5.63 -11.01 -3.59
C ALA A 89 5.85 -10.03 -4.75
N ALA A 90 5.77 -10.51 -6.00
CA ALA A 90 5.86 -9.67 -7.19
C ALA A 90 4.76 -8.60 -7.19
N LYS A 91 3.53 -8.96 -6.80
CA LYS A 91 2.44 -7.99 -6.70
C LYS A 91 2.67 -6.93 -5.62
N ALA A 92 3.17 -7.32 -4.44
CA ALA A 92 3.54 -6.37 -3.39
C ALA A 92 4.63 -5.39 -3.86
N TRP A 93 5.64 -5.91 -4.56
CA TRP A 93 6.71 -5.10 -5.17
C TRP A 93 6.18 -4.08 -6.19
N GLU A 94 5.26 -4.47 -7.08
CA GLU A 94 4.64 -3.54 -8.02
C GLU A 94 3.95 -2.37 -7.31
N LEU A 95 3.26 -2.64 -6.20
CA LEU A 95 2.56 -1.64 -5.40
C LEU A 95 3.54 -0.71 -4.69
N GLU A 96 4.63 -1.24 -4.14
CA GLU A 96 5.73 -0.44 -3.58
C GLU A 96 6.31 0.52 -4.61
N GLN A 97 6.59 0.04 -5.83
CA GLN A 97 7.13 0.87 -6.90
C GLN A 97 6.16 2.00 -7.30
N LYS A 98 4.85 1.75 -7.27
CA LYS A 98 3.84 2.81 -7.50
C LYS A 98 3.85 3.85 -6.38
N ILE A 99 3.95 3.43 -5.12
CA ILE A 99 4.07 4.33 -3.97
C ILE A 99 5.36 5.15 -4.05
N TYR A 100 6.48 4.52 -4.37
CA TYR A 100 7.77 5.20 -4.53
C TYR A 100 7.75 6.24 -5.65
N ARG A 101 7.16 5.92 -6.80
CA ARG A 101 6.97 6.91 -7.88
C ARG A 101 6.08 8.06 -7.44
N LEU A 102 5.00 7.79 -6.71
CA LEU A 102 4.16 8.87 -6.18
C LEU A 102 4.94 9.75 -5.20
N LEU A 103 5.73 9.17 -4.30
CA LEU A 103 6.61 9.90 -3.38
C LEU A 103 7.58 10.82 -4.13
N ASN A 104 8.16 10.36 -5.24
CA ASN A 104 9.07 11.17 -6.06
C ASN A 104 8.38 12.30 -6.85
N ASP A 105 7.05 12.21 -7.03
CA ASP A 105 6.26 13.16 -7.81
C ASP A 105 5.53 14.20 -6.93
N LEU A 106 5.61 14.07 -5.59
CA LEU A 106 5.09 15.05 -4.62
C LEU A 106 5.96 16.30 -4.59
#